data_AF-A0A3B9R1K3-F1
#
_entry.id   AF-A0A3B9R1K3-F1
#
_cell.length_a   1.000
_cell.length_b   1.000
_cell.length_c   1.000
_cell.angle_alpha   90.00
_cell.angle_beta   90.00
_cell.angle_gamma   90.00
#
_symmetry.space_group_name_H-M   'P 1'
#
loop_
_entity.id
_entity.type
_entity.pdbx_description
1 polymer ?
#
loop_
_entity_poly.entity_id
_entity_poly.type
_entity_poly.pdbx_seq_one_letter_code
_entity_poly.pdbx_strand_id
1 'polypeptide(L)' 'SLTGVEGIAICAIKNPRPYTTSLRVSAGGGGLYSTRIKMGQTSPVHCYVKAGGKLYMASQEIKVTVGGCGG' A
#
# COMPACT_ATOMS: atom_id res chain seq x y z
N SER A 1 -17.15 1.39 -0.75
CA SER A 1 -16.14 0.84 -1.69
C SER A 1 -15.98 1.82 -2.86
N LEU A 2 -14.80 1.88 -3.47
CA LEU A 2 -14.56 2.69 -4.68
C LEU A 2 -14.92 1.87 -5.92
N THR A 3 -15.55 2.50 -6.92
CA THR A 3 -15.85 1.90 -8.22
C THR A 3 -14.79 2.31 -9.25
N GLY A 4 -14.55 1.47 -10.26
CA GLY A 4 -13.61 1.78 -11.34
C GLY A 4 -12.15 1.93 -10.86
N VAL A 5 -11.72 1.06 -9.95
CA VAL A 5 -10.32 1.03 -9.49
C VAL A 5 -9.42 0.63 -10.68
N GLU A 6 -8.41 1.44 -10.94
CA GLU A 6 -7.41 1.25 -12.01
C GLU A 6 -6.08 0.72 -11.45
N GLY A 7 -5.78 1.05 -10.19
CA GLY A 7 -4.54 0.62 -9.56
C GLY A 7 -4.49 0.90 -8.07
N ILE A 8 -3.68 0.11 -7.38
CA ILE A 8 -3.46 0.19 -5.94
C ILE A 8 -1.96 0.16 -5.70
N ALA A 9 -1.44 1.05 -4.86
CA ALA A 9 -0.04 1.07 -4.43
C ALA A 9 0.05 1.16 -2.90
N ILE A 10 0.99 0.46 -2.31
CA ILE A 10 1.24 0.44 -0.87
C ILE A 10 2.67 0.90 -0.61
N CYS A 11 2.81 1.87 0.30
CA CYS A 11 4.09 2.46 0.68
C CYS A 11 4.29 2.42 2.20
N ALA A 12 5.46 1.96 2.65
CA ALA A 12 5.88 2.00 4.06
C ALA A 12 6.89 3.14 4.24
N ILE A 13 6.41 4.30 4.71
CA ILE A 13 7.12 5.59 4.59
C ILE A 13 8.53 5.60 5.17
N LYS A 14 8.74 4.99 6.33
CA LYS A 14 10.02 5.01 7.03
C LYS A 14 10.92 3.80 6.72
N ASN A 15 10.56 2.98 5.72
CA ASN A 15 11.47 1.96 5.23
C ASN A 15 12.58 2.58 4.37
N PRO A 16 13.76 1.94 4.25
CA PRO A 16 14.82 2.39 3.33
C PRO A 16 14.35 2.52 1.87
N ARG A 17 13.36 1.69 1.49
CA ARG A 17 12.63 1.77 0.23
C ARG A 17 11.14 1.93 0.54
N PRO A 18 10.58 3.16 0.47
CA PRO A 18 9.21 3.41 0.87
C PRO A 18 8.17 2.77 -0.06
N TYR A 19 8.43 2.72 -1.36
CA TYR A 19 7.53 2.09 -2.32
C TYR A 19 7.65 0.57 -2.21
N THR A 20 6.59 -0.08 -1.75
CA THR A 20 6.64 -1.51 -1.44
C THR A 20 6.10 -2.35 -2.59
N THR A 21 4.90 -2.03 -3.06
CA THR A 21 4.24 -2.80 -4.11
C THR A 21 3.14 -1.97 -4.77
N SER A 22 2.80 -2.32 -6.01
CA SER A 22 1.56 -1.90 -6.64
C SER A 22 1.01 -2.98 -7.54
N LEU A 23 -0.25 -2.81 -7.91
CA LEU A 23 -0.86 -3.54 -9.01
C LEU A 23 -1.69 -2.60 -9.86
N ARG A 24 -1.88 -3.02 -11.13
CA ARG A 24 -2.89 -2.47 -12.02
C ARG A 24 -4.09 -3.40 -12.01
N VAL A 25 -5.28 -2.82 -11.95
CA VAL A 25 -6.54 -3.56 -12.00
C VAL A 25 -7.06 -3.47 -13.42
N SER A 26 -7.29 -4.63 -14.05
CA SER A 26 -7.95 -4.72 -15.35
C SER A 26 -9.45 -4.43 -15.22
N ALA A 27 -10.11 -4.03 -16.31
CA ALA A 27 -11.55 -3.76 -16.30
C ALA A 27 -12.35 -4.96 -15.75
N GLY A 28 -13.20 -4.70 -14.75
CA GLY A 28 -13.98 -5.74 -14.05
C GLY A 28 -13.24 -6.45 -12.90
N GLY A 29 -11.96 -6.15 -12.69
CA GLY A 29 -11.19 -6.64 -11.54
C GLY A 29 -11.68 -6.04 -10.22
N GLY A 30 -11.84 -6.87 -9.20
CA GLY A 30 -12.23 -6.42 -7.86
C GLY A 30 -11.17 -5.54 -7.19
N GLY A 31 -11.60 -4.67 -6.27
CA GLY A 31 -10.73 -3.73 -5.55
C GLY A 31 -10.02 -4.30 -4.32
N LEU A 32 -9.87 -5.62 -4.21
CA LEU A 32 -9.24 -6.26 -3.05
C LEU A 32 -7.81 -6.69 -3.39
N TYR A 33 -6.85 -6.11 -2.67
CA TYR A 33 -5.44 -6.49 -2.74
C TYR A 33 -4.90 -6.79 -1.35
N SER A 34 -4.37 -8.00 -1.18
CA SER A 34 -3.74 -8.42 0.07
C SER A 34 -2.35 -8.93 -0.22
N THR A 35 -1.37 -8.46 0.54
CA THR A 35 0.02 -8.89 0.46
C THR A 35 0.70 -8.76 1.81
N ARG A 36 1.85 -9.41 1.98
CA ARG A 36 2.72 -9.22 3.13
C ARG A 36 3.88 -8.31 2.73
N ILE A 37 4.12 -7.28 3.52
CA ILE A 37 5.19 -6.32 3.31
C ILE A 37 6.21 -6.37 4.44
N LYS A 38 7.49 -6.23 4.12
CA LYS A 38 8.55 -6.12 5.14
C LYS A 38 8.58 -4.69 5.68
N MET A 39 8.61 -4.54 7.01
CA MET A 39 8.77 -3.24 7.66
C MET A 39 9.95 -3.27 8.63
N GLY A 40 10.83 -2.27 8.52
CA GLY A 40 12.03 -2.17 9.36
C GLY A 40 11.76 -1.55 10.73
N GLN A 41 10.77 -0.66 10.82
CA GLN A 41 10.46 0.09 12.03
C GLN A 41 9.00 0.54 12.04
N THR A 42 8.54 1.07 13.18
CA THR A 42 7.22 1.71 13.31
C THR A 42 7.09 2.81 12.27
N SER A 43 6.08 2.70 11.42
CA SER A 43 5.90 3.58 10.27
C SER A 43 4.42 3.72 9.92
N PRO A 44 4.00 4.89 9.41
CA PRO A 44 2.78 4.96 8.65
C PRO A 44 2.93 4.14 7.36
N VAL A 45 1.87 3.40 7.05
CA VAL A 45 1.67 2.69 5.78
C VAL A 45 0.60 3.45 5.01
N HIS A 46 0.97 3.93 3.83
CA HIS A 46 0.07 4.64 2.93
C HIS A 46 -0.42 3.70 1.84
N CYS A 47 -1.72 3.69 1.63
CA CYS A 47 -2.36 3.03 0.49
C CYS A 47 -2.90 4.09 -0.47
N TYR A 48 -2.40 4.07 -1.70
CA TYR A 48 -2.87 4.92 -2.77
C TYR A 48 -3.74 4.10 -3.72
N VAL A 49 -4.91 4.64 -4.08
CA VAL A 49 -5.83 4.02 -5.02
C VAL A 49 -6.12 5.00 -6.14
N LYS A 50 -5.87 4.59 -7.39
CA LYS A 50 -6.30 5.34 -8.57
C LYS A 50 -7.66 4.79 -9.02
N ALA A 51 -8.68 5.65 -9.09
CA ALA A 51 -10.01 5.26 -9.54
C ALA A 51 -10.68 6.43 -10.26
N GLY A 52 -11.23 6.18 -11.45
CA GLY A 52 -11.92 7.19 -12.26
C GLY A 52 -11.07 8.44 -12.52
N GLY A 53 -9.78 8.25 -12.80
CA GLY A 53 -8.83 9.36 -13.02
C GLY A 53 -8.42 10.15 -11.78
N LYS A 54 -8.92 9.82 -10.58
CA LYS A 54 -8.55 10.47 -9.30
C LYS A 54 -7.63 9.57 -8.47
N LEU A 55 -6.79 10.19 -7.64
CA LEU A 55 -5.94 9.50 -6.68
C LEU A 55 -6.53 9.68 -5.26
N TYR A 56 -6.71 8.57 -4.56
CA TYR A 56 -7.19 8.51 -3.18
C TYR A 56 -6.08 7.97 -2.30
N MET A 57 -5.99 8.43 -1.05
CA MET A 57 -5.01 7.97 -0.08
C MET A 57 -5.70 7.58 1.23
N ALA A 58 -5.33 6.43 1.77
CA ALA A 58 -5.56 6.07 3.16
C ALA A 58 -4.21 5.87 3.86
N SER A 59 -4.13 6.19 5.15
CA SER A 59 -2.92 6.01 5.94
C SER A 59 -3.25 5.31 7.25
N GLN A 60 -2.36 4.42 7.69
CA GLN A 60 -2.46 3.73 8.96
C GLN A 60 -1.08 3.61 9.61
N GLU A 61 -0.95 4.03 10.87
CA GLU A 61 0.28 3.86 11.65
C GLU A 61 0.39 2.39 12.10
N ILE A 62 1.48 1.72 11.73
CA ILE A 62 1.75 0.33 12.13
C ILE A 62 2.97 0.30 13.04
N LYS A 63 2.75 -0.14 14.28
CA LYS A 63 3.80 -0.32 15.28
C LYS A 63 4.56 -1.62 15.06
N VAL A 64 5.88 -1.53 14.95
CA VAL A 64 6.79 -2.68 14.83
C VAL A 64 7.49 -2.88 16.18
N THR A 65 7.41 -4.08 16.74
CA THR A 65 8.05 -4.44 18.01
C THR A 65 9.48 -4.95 17.81
N VAL A 66 9.68 -5.79 16.79
CA VAL A 66 10.99 -6.28 16.35
C VAL A 66 11.09 -6.06 14.85
N GLY A 67 12.09 -5.29 14.40
CA GLY A 67 12.26 -4.90 13.00
C GLY A 67 12.41 -6.10 12.07
N GLY A 68 11.53 -6.23 11.06
CA GLY A 68 11.52 -7.35 10.10
C GLY A 68 12.31 -7.10 8.82
N CYS A 69 13.03 -5.98 8.73
CA CYS A 69 13.91 -5.65 7.60
C CYS A 69 15.33 -6.22 7.74
N GLY A 70 15.43 -7.35 8.47
CA GLY A 70 16.69 -7.98 8.89
C GLY A 70 17.80 -8.00 7.84
N GLY A 71 18.96 -7.49 8.26
CA GLY A 71 20.22 -8.20 8.12
C GLY A 71 20.40 -9.13 9.31
#